data_AF-A0A9W3P723-F1
#
_entry.id   AF-A0A9W3P723-F1
#
_cell.length_a   1.000
_cell.length_b   1.000
_cell.length_c   1.000
_cell.angle_alpha   90.00
_cell.angle_beta   90.00
_cell.angle_gamma   90.00
#
_symmetry.space_group_name_H-M   'P 1'
#
loop_
_entity.id
_entity.type
_entity.pdbx_description
1 polymer ?
#
loop_
_entity_poly.entity_id
_entity_poly.type
_entity_poly.pdbx_seq_one_letter_code
_entity_poly.pdbx_strand_id
1 'polypeptide(L)'
;MSIFVSVIFPKTYTGEKKITVWSDKGKVLNKLSNPNKFVDWVKLLQINLQSLHVIEEECVYINTSYGDRIIEESLYWNEEEIPQGAVKCKGVYSEQVVTVYVSFKEGTTCIHYPNPLSPIWHMAVQEDELNSFIKQHGYLIQE
;
A
#
# COMPACT_ATOMS: atom_id res chain seq x y z
N MET A 1 -10.82 -0.53 9.15
CA MET A 1 -10.09 0.74 9.02
C MET A 1 -10.38 1.29 7.63
N SER A 2 -11.03 2.46 7.52
CA SER A 2 -11.30 3.10 6.24
C SER A 2 -10.05 3.81 5.69
N ILE A 3 -10.04 4.13 4.40
CA ILE A 3 -8.85 4.64 3.70
C ILE A 3 -9.06 6.09 3.27
N PHE A 4 -8.05 6.93 3.53
CA PHE A 4 -7.95 8.27 2.99
C PHE A 4 -6.69 8.40 2.14
N VAL A 5 -6.86 8.58 0.84
CA VAL A 5 -5.74 8.86 -0.04
C VAL A 5 -5.52 10.37 -0.06
N SER A 6 -4.29 10.83 0.17
CA SER A 6 -3.87 12.21 -0.09
C SER A 6 -2.79 12.22 -1.15
N VAL A 7 -3.12 12.75 -2.32
CA VAL A 7 -2.17 12.90 -3.42
C VAL A 7 -1.67 14.34 -3.45
N ILE A 8 -0.36 14.54 -3.28
CA ILE A 8 0.26 15.87 -3.30
C ILE A 8 1.15 15.99 -4.53
N PHE A 9 0.91 17.04 -5.31
CA PHE A 9 1.65 17.37 -6.52
C PHE A 9 2.27 18.75 -6.33
N PRO A 10 3.57 18.85 -6.02
CA PRO A 10 4.26 20.13 -6.05
C PRO A 10 4.35 20.62 -7.50
N LYS A 11 3.92 21.86 -7.78
CA LYS A 11 3.96 22.47 -9.12
C LYS A 11 5.36 22.97 -9.52
N THR A 12 6.25 23.24 -8.57
CA THR A 12 7.43 24.09 -8.82
C THR A 12 8.81 23.46 -8.55
N TYR A 13 8.96 22.16 -8.28
CA TYR A 13 10.30 21.56 -8.15
C TYR A 13 10.39 20.15 -8.77
N THR A 14 11.24 20.03 -9.79
CA THR A 14 11.89 18.83 -10.38
C THR A 14 11.05 17.58 -10.74
N GLY A 15 9.72 17.60 -10.66
CA GLY A 15 8.85 16.66 -11.41
C GLY A 15 8.48 15.33 -10.74
N GLU A 16 8.87 15.09 -9.48
CA GLU A 16 8.45 13.86 -8.78
C GLU A 16 7.13 14.07 -8.02
N LYS A 17 6.07 13.43 -8.51
CA LYS A 17 4.75 13.40 -7.86
C LYS A 17 4.84 12.53 -6.60
N LYS A 18 4.29 12.97 -5.46
CA LYS A 18 4.31 12.19 -4.22
C LYS A 18 2.88 11.85 -3.80
N ILE A 19 2.56 10.56 -3.87
CA ILE A 19 1.28 10.02 -3.43
C ILE A 19 1.50 9.39 -2.06
N THR A 20 0.76 9.84 -1.04
CA THR A 20 0.78 9.20 0.28
C THR A 20 -0.63 8.72 0.62
N VAL A 21 -0.74 7.42 0.87
CA VAL A 21 -2.02 6.82 1.26
C VAL A 21 -2.05 6.68 2.77
N TRP A 22 -3.11 7.17 3.38
CA TRP A 22 -3.34 7.13 4.81
C TRP A 22 -4.55 6.26 5.14
N SER A 23 -4.57 5.74 6.34
CA SER A 23 -5.80 5.26 6.95
C SER A 23 -6.57 6.39 7.63
N ASP A 24 -7.84 6.13 7.93
CA ASP A 24 -8.68 6.96 8.80
C ASP A 24 -8.12 7.17 10.21
N LYS A 25 -7.16 6.34 10.63
CA LYS A 25 -6.44 6.45 11.90
C LYS A 25 -5.10 7.17 11.78
N GLY A 26 -4.76 7.74 10.61
CA GLY A 26 -3.50 8.46 10.39
C GLY A 26 -2.27 7.56 10.20
N LYS A 27 -2.44 6.25 9.95
CA LYS A 27 -1.35 5.34 9.59
C LYS A 27 -1.02 5.51 8.10
N VAL A 28 0.26 5.59 7.73
CA VAL A 28 0.66 5.52 6.32
C VAL A 28 0.51 4.08 5.83
N LEU A 29 -0.30 3.88 4.80
CA LEU A 29 -0.53 2.58 4.15
C LEU A 29 0.35 2.40 2.91
N ASN A 30 0.70 3.51 2.22
CA ASN A 30 1.62 3.45 1.08
C ASN A 30 2.25 4.82 0.78
N LYS A 31 3.43 4.81 0.15
CA LYS A 31 4.11 5.97 -0.44
C LYS A 31 4.55 5.63 -1.85
N LEU A 32 4.12 6.42 -2.82
CA LEU A 32 4.37 6.16 -4.23
C LEU A 32 4.85 7.45 -4.91
N SER A 33 5.89 7.34 -5.74
CA SER A 33 6.40 8.42 -6.59
C SER A 33 5.79 8.41 -8.01
N ASN A 34 5.08 7.33 -8.36
CA ASN A 34 4.55 7.08 -9.69
C ASN A 34 3.01 6.93 -9.66
N PRO A 35 2.25 7.81 -10.32
CA PRO A 35 0.78 7.71 -10.41
C PRO A 35 0.27 6.39 -11.01
N ASN A 36 1.00 5.78 -11.94
CA ASN A 36 0.58 4.50 -12.53
C ASN A 36 0.62 3.39 -11.47
N LYS A 37 1.61 3.42 -10.58
CA LYS A 37 1.71 2.46 -9.47
C LYS A 37 0.62 2.67 -8.43
N PHE A 38 0.12 3.89 -8.28
CA PHE A 38 -1.06 4.13 -7.45
C PHE A 38 -2.31 3.51 -8.04
N VAL A 39 -2.52 3.63 -9.35
CA VAL A 39 -3.64 2.95 -10.04
C VAL A 39 -3.54 1.43 -9.87
N ASP A 40 -2.35 0.86 -10.03
CA ASP A 40 -2.12 -0.58 -9.83
C ASP A 40 -2.43 -0.99 -8.38
N TRP A 41 -2.00 -0.20 -7.40
CA TRP A 41 -2.26 -0.46 -5.98
C TRP A 41 -3.75 -0.38 -5.63
N VAL A 42 -4.46 0.63 -6.16
CA VAL A 42 -5.91 0.79 -5.98
C VAL A 42 -6.66 -0.41 -6.56
N LYS A 43 -6.26 -0.88 -7.75
CA LYS A 43 -6.82 -2.08 -8.39
C LYS A 43 -6.53 -3.35 -7.59
N LEU A 44 -5.29 -3.53 -7.14
CA LEU A 44 -4.89 -4.68 -6.31
C LEU A 44 -5.77 -4.77 -5.06
N LEU A 45 -6.07 -3.63 -4.43
CA LEU A 45 -6.88 -3.63 -3.21
C LEU A 45 -8.40 -3.50 -3.47
N GLN A 46 -8.81 -3.49 -4.74
CA GLN A 46 -10.20 -3.32 -5.20
C GLN A 46 -10.90 -2.07 -4.66
N ILE A 47 -10.14 -1.01 -4.36
CA ILE A 47 -10.68 0.21 -3.77
C ILE A 47 -11.35 1.05 -4.85
N ASN A 48 -12.59 1.48 -4.63
CA ASN A 48 -13.18 2.55 -5.40
C ASN A 48 -12.90 3.88 -4.69
N LEU A 49 -12.23 4.79 -5.40
CA LEU A 49 -11.91 6.11 -4.89
C LEU A 49 -13.01 7.10 -5.23
N GLN A 50 -13.54 7.75 -4.19
CA GLN A 50 -14.42 8.90 -4.33
C GLN A 50 -13.63 10.16 -3.98
N SER A 51 -13.51 11.07 -4.95
CA SER A 51 -12.82 12.36 -4.72
C SER A 51 -13.59 13.18 -3.69
N LEU A 52 -12.90 13.61 -2.64
CA LEU A 52 -13.47 14.42 -1.56
C LEU A 52 -13.15 15.91 -1.74
N HIS A 53 -11.88 16.21 -2.00
CA HIS A 53 -11.42 17.59 -2.04
C HIS A 53 -10.23 17.75 -2.97
N VAL A 54 -10.25 18.82 -3.75
CA VAL A 54 -9.17 19.22 -4.65
C VAL A 54 -8.76 20.64 -4.31
N ILE A 55 -7.54 20.82 -3.82
CA ILE A 55 -6.91 22.14 -3.67
C ILE A 55 -5.97 22.32 -4.84
N GLU A 56 -6.12 23.44 -5.54
CA GLU A 56 -5.16 23.86 -6.53
C GLU A 56 -4.69 25.28 -6.21
N GLU A 57 -3.45 25.40 -5.77
CA GLU A 57 -2.77 26.68 -5.57
C GLU A 57 -1.61 26.81 -6.57
N GLU A 58 -0.97 27.99 -6.62
CA GLU A 58 0.11 28.29 -7.58
C GLU A 58 1.28 27.29 -7.51
N CYS A 59 1.51 26.70 -6.33
CA CYS A 59 2.65 25.82 -6.06
C CYS A 59 2.29 24.37 -5.74
N VAL A 60 1.02 24.04 -5.50
CA VAL A 60 0.62 22.70 -5.03
C VAL A 60 -0.77 22.32 -5.57
N TYR A 61 -0.91 21.08 -6.03
CA TYR A 61 -2.21 20.43 -6.23
C TYR A 61 -2.35 19.29 -5.21
N ILE A 62 -3.44 19.30 -4.43
CA ILE A 62 -3.76 18.27 -3.44
C ILE A 62 -5.10 17.65 -3.81
N ASN A 63 -5.13 16.35 -4.08
CA ASN A 63 -6.38 15.60 -4.23
C ASN A 63 -6.50 14.62 -3.08
N THR A 64 -7.58 14.76 -2.31
CA THR A 64 -7.96 13.79 -1.28
C THR A 64 -9.13 12.94 -1.75
N SER A 65 -9.02 11.62 -1.57
CA SER A 65 -10.06 10.67 -1.94
C SER A 65 -10.35 9.71 -0.79
N TYR A 66 -11.60 9.31 -0.65
CA TYR A 66 -12.03 8.25 0.27
C TYR A 66 -12.13 6.92 -0.47
N GLY A 67 -11.65 5.85 0.17
CA GLY A 67 -11.83 4.48 -0.31
C GLY A 67 -13.06 3.83 0.34
N ASP A 68 -13.90 3.18 -0.46
CA ASP A 68 -15.09 2.45 -0.02
C ASP A 68 -14.79 1.13 0.71
N ARG A 69 -13.54 0.66 0.68
CA ARG A 69 -13.12 -0.58 1.33
C ARG A 69 -12.38 -0.36 2.62
N ILE A 70 -12.57 -1.30 3.53
CA ILE A 70 -11.78 -1.44 4.74
C ILE A 70 -10.49 -2.20 4.43
N ILE A 71 -9.34 -1.69 4.87
CA ILE A 71 -8.10 -2.47 4.91
C ILE A 71 -7.91 -3.04 6.30
N GLU A 72 -7.64 -4.35 6.35
CA GLU A 72 -7.22 -5.05 7.55
C GLU A 72 -5.86 -5.70 7.32
N GLU A 73 -5.10 -5.84 8.40
CA GLU A 73 -3.81 -6.51 8.41
C GLU A 73 -3.90 -7.68 9.37
N SER A 74 -3.39 -8.83 8.95
CA SER A 74 -3.34 -10.06 9.74
C SER A 74 -1.97 -10.69 9.63
N LEU A 75 -1.65 -11.56 10.60
CA LEU A 75 -0.42 -12.34 10.58
C LEU A 75 -0.76 -13.80 10.23
N TYR A 76 0.08 -14.43 9.43
CA TYR A 76 0.05 -15.88 9.20
C TYR A 76 1.34 -16.53 9.71
N TRP A 77 1.22 -17.73 10.30
CA TRP A 77 2.36 -18.51 10.76
C TRP A 77 2.90 -19.46 9.69
N ASN A 78 2.03 -19.94 8.81
CA ASN A 78 2.33 -20.87 7.73
C ASN A 78 1.36 -20.67 6.55
N GLU A 79 1.64 -21.32 5.42
CA GLU A 79 0.84 -21.13 4.20
C GLU A 79 -0.58 -21.72 4.27
N GLU A 80 -0.85 -22.64 5.20
CA GLU A 80 -2.17 -23.25 5.37
C GLU A 80 -3.19 -22.27 5.97
N GLU A 81 -2.71 -21.23 6.68
CA GLU A 81 -3.55 -20.17 7.24
C GLU A 81 -3.98 -19.13 6.19
N ILE A 82 -3.36 -19.16 4.99
CA ILE A 82 -3.65 -18.21 3.93
C ILE A 82 -5.00 -18.58 3.28
N PRO A 83 -5.95 -17.63 3.19
CA PRO A 83 -7.23 -17.90 2.54
C PRO A 83 -7.06 -18.36 1.09
N GLN A 84 -7.82 -19.37 0.68
CA GLN A 84 -7.84 -19.82 -0.70
C GLN A 84 -8.21 -18.66 -1.65
N GLY A 85 -7.47 -18.53 -2.74
CA GLY A 85 -7.66 -17.45 -3.72
C GLY A 85 -7.03 -16.11 -3.32
N ALA A 86 -6.27 -16.05 -2.22
CA ALA A 86 -5.45 -14.89 -1.92
C ALA A 86 -4.37 -14.68 -2.99
N VAL A 87 -4.13 -13.41 -3.33
CA VAL A 87 -3.16 -13.00 -4.33
C VAL A 87 -1.81 -12.85 -3.66
N LYS A 88 -0.81 -13.60 -4.13
CA LYS A 88 0.57 -13.46 -3.68
C LYS A 88 1.15 -12.13 -4.15
N CYS A 89 1.78 -11.42 -3.23
CA CYS A 89 2.32 -10.08 -3.42
C CYS A 89 3.70 -9.96 -2.73
N LYS A 90 4.41 -8.88 -3.03
CA LYS A 90 5.52 -8.40 -2.20
C LYS A 90 5.09 -7.14 -1.45
N GLY A 91 5.36 -7.09 -0.15
CA GLY A 91 5.00 -5.97 0.71
C GLY A 91 6.12 -5.60 1.66
N VAL A 92 6.05 -4.38 2.21
CA VAL A 92 6.97 -3.91 3.26
C VAL A 92 6.35 -4.14 4.62
N TYR A 93 7.04 -4.87 5.50
CA TYR A 93 6.65 -5.08 6.89
C TYR A 93 7.88 -5.07 7.80
N SER A 94 7.82 -4.29 8.88
CA SER A 94 8.93 -4.11 9.82
C SER A 94 10.29 -3.84 9.13
N GLU A 95 10.30 -2.90 8.16
CA GLU A 95 11.48 -2.49 7.39
C GLU A 95 12.10 -3.60 6.51
N GLN A 96 11.31 -4.60 6.13
CA GLN A 96 11.74 -5.67 5.24
C GLN A 96 10.76 -5.86 4.09
N VAL A 97 11.27 -6.24 2.92
CA VAL A 97 10.43 -6.71 1.81
C VAL A 97 10.14 -8.18 2.04
N VAL A 98 8.87 -8.52 2.21
CA VAL A 98 8.40 -9.87 2.51
C VAL A 98 7.34 -10.30 1.50
N THR A 99 7.20 -11.60 1.33
CA THR A 99 6.02 -12.15 0.66
C THR A 99 4.81 -11.91 1.54
N VAL A 100 3.75 -11.35 0.95
CA VAL A 100 2.46 -11.13 1.62
C VAL A 100 1.35 -11.64 0.73
N TYR A 101 0.17 -11.83 1.30
CA TYR A 101 -1.00 -12.29 0.56
C TYR A 101 -2.15 -11.31 0.73
N VAL A 102 -2.87 -11.03 -0.34
CA VAL A 102 -4.04 -10.15 -0.32
C VAL A 102 -5.28 -10.96 -0.58
N SER A 103 -6.23 -10.95 0.34
CA SER A 103 -7.52 -11.63 0.17
C SER A 103 -8.68 -10.64 0.26
N PHE A 104 -9.78 -10.96 -0.41
CA PHE A 104 -10.95 -10.11 -0.45
C PHE A 104 -12.12 -10.79 0.26
N LYS A 105 -12.74 -10.07 1.19
CA LYS A 105 -14.02 -10.42 1.82
C LYS A 105 -14.99 -9.26 1.58
N GLU A 106 -16.27 -9.47 1.79
CA GLU A 106 -17.30 -8.44 1.53
C GLU A 106 -16.91 -7.08 2.17
N GLY A 107 -16.70 -6.06 1.33
CA GLY A 107 -16.29 -4.71 1.75
C GLY A 107 -14.88 -4.57 2.37
N THR A 108 -14.13 -5.67 2.52
CA THR A 108 -12.85 -5.69 3.24
C THR A 108 -11.74 -6.30 2.40
N THR A 109 -10.58 -5.67 2.40
CA THR A 109 -9.34 -6.18 1.81
C THR A 109 -8.38 -6.49 2.96
N CYS A 110 -8.01 -7.76 3.11
CA CYS A 110 -7.08 -8.20 4.14
C CYS A 110 -5.69 -8.40 3.54
N ILE A 111 -4.67 -7.79 4.15
CA ILE A 111 -3.26 -8.00 3.83
C ILE A 111 -2.67 -8.91 4.91
N HIS A 112 -2.27 -10.11 4.51
CA HIS A 112 -1.71 -11.14 5.37
C HIS A 112 -0.19 -11.07 5.32
N TYR A 113 0.42 -10.65 6.42
CA TYR A 113 1.86 -10.57 6.60
C TYR A 113 2.39 -11.84 7.28
N PRO A 114 3.62 -12.28 6.96
CA PRO A 114 4.22 -13.37 7.69
C PRO A 114 4.48 -12.93 9.13
N ASN A 115 4.24 -13.82 10.09
CA ASN A 115 4.56 -13.54 11.48
C ASN A 115 6.08 -13.40 11.65
N PRO A 116 6.61 -12.32 12.25
CA PRO A 116 8.05 -12.14 12.47
C PRO A 116 8.73 -13.22 13.30
N LEU A 117 7.94 -13.98 14.08
CA LEU A 117 8.40 -15.09 14.89
C LEU A 117 8.31 -16.44 14.16
N SER A 118 7.79 -16.47 12.93
CA SER A 118 7.70 -17.69 12.14
C SER A 118 9.04 -18.03 11.50
N PRO A 119 9.44 -19.32 11.41
CA PRO A 119 10.62 -19.74 10.66
C PRO A 119 10.63 -19.31 9.18
N ILE A 120 9.45 -19.09 8.59
CA ILE A 120 9.28 -18.64 7.20
C ILE A 120 9.70 -17.16 7.03
N TRP A 121 9.77 -16.39 8.12
CA TRP A 121 10.17 -14.98 8.14
C TRP A 121 11.62 -14.75 7.69
N HIS A 122 12.50 -15.75 7.80
CA HIS A 122 13.95 -15.57 7.63
C HIS A 122 14.42 -15.22 6.20
N MET A 123 13.53 -14.96 5.25
CA MET A 123 13.85 -14.41 3.93
C MET A 123 13.92 -12.86 3.92
N ALA A 124 14.56 -12.25 4.93
CA ALA A 124 14.79 -10.82 4.97
C ALA A 124 15.78 -10.40 3.86
N VAL A 125 15.39 -9.42 3.05
CA VAL A 125 16.27 -8.80 2.04
C VAL A 125 16.97 -7.56 2.60
N GLN A 126 18.14 -7.23 2.04
CA GLN A 126 19.02 -6.17 2.56
C GLN A 126 18.38 -4.76 2.45
N GLU A 127 18.83 -3.83 3.30
CA GLU A 127 18.30 -2.45 3.40
C GLU A 127 18.31 -1.67 2.07
N ASP A 128 19.32 -1.91 1.22
CA ASP A 128 19.39 -1.29 -0.11
C ASP A 128 18.25 -1.77 -1.04
N GLU A 129 17.80 -3.01 -0.87
CA GLU A 129 16.68 -3.58 -1.61
C GLU A 129 15.35 -3.00 -1.14
N LEU A 130 15.20 -2.71 0.16
CA LEU A 130 14.03 -2.02 0.70
C LEU A 130 13.83 -0.64 0.07
N ASN A 131 14.90 0.18 0.06
CA ASN A 131 14.83 1.53 -0.48
C ASN A 131 14.53 1.53 -1.98
N SER A 132 15.16 0.63 -2.72
CA SER A 132 14.90 0.44 -4.16
C SER A 132 13.47 -0.02 -4.40
N PHE A 133 12.97 -0.99 -3.62
CA PHE A 133 11.61 -1.50 -3.71
C PHE A 133 10.58 -0.40 -3.45
N ILE A 134 10.72 0.34 -2.35
CA ILE A 134 9.83 1.46 -2.01
C ILE A 134 9.83 2.51 -3.11
N LYS A 135 10.99 2.85 -3.66
CA LYS A 135 11.09 3.85 -4.73
C LYS A 135 10.38 3.40 -6.01
N GLN A 136 10.46 2.11 -6.36
CA GLN A 136 9.93 1.57 -7.61
C GLN A 136 8.46 1.15 -7.53
N HIS A 137 8.03 0.68 -6.36
CA HIS A 137 6.79 -0.06 -6.18
C HIS A 137 5.94 0.45 -5.00
N GLY A 138 6.51 1.27 -4.12
CA GLY A 138 5.90 1.62 -2.85
C GLY A 138 5.96 0.44 -1.86
N TYR A 139 4.93 0.31 -1.04
CA TYR A 139 4.92 -0.59 0.11
C TYR A 139 4.22 -1.92 -0.18
N LEU A 140 3.57 -2.07 -1.34
CA LEU A 140 2.86 -3.29 -1.74
C LEU A 140 2.70 -3.35 -3.26
N ILE A 141 3.07 -4.49 -3.86
CA ILE A 141 2.86 -4.78 -5.28
C ILE A 141 2.51 -6.24 -5.49
N GLN A 142 1.67 -6.52 -6.49
CA GLN A 142 1.38 -7.88 -6.94
C GLN A 142 2.62 -8.48 -7.62
N GLU A 143 2.95 -9.75 -7.30
CA GLU A 143 4.02 -10.51 -7.96
C GLU A 143 3.58 -11.06 -9.33
#